data_AF-A0A350J7G6-F1
#
_entry.id   AF-A0A350J7G6-F1
#
_cell.length_a   1.000
_cell.length_b   1.000
_cell.length_c   1.000
_cell.angle_alpha   90.00
_cell.angle_beta   90.00
_cell.angle_gamma   90.00
#
_symmetry.space_group_name_H-M   'P 1'
#
loop_
_entity.id
_entity.type
_entity.pdbx_description
1 polymer ?
#
loop_
_entity_poly.entity_id
_entity_poly.type
_entity_poly.pdbx_seq_one_letter_code
_entity_poly.pdbx_strand_id
1 'polypeptide(L)'
;MGILKSCYLNERPGKDILRSRLKEQEDLLFSNQNRIKESGLPVVVLVEGWGTAGKGTLIGRVINNIDPRFYKVATFDMPTADEKRRPFLHRYFEALPEAGKFRFYNTGWMNEIVNERITGKMSDSFYEKRIASIRRFERQLNDNGYLLLKFFMHISEEEQKKRIEELLSRVDTKWRVGDEDLWQNKHYKQCQKVIEKYIDDTDVSSSPWYIIDAASEKWAELQVLERLNEGIEIALSNSTMAVPLLQNTFPLVKMPKLAEIPLEGKALTDEEYKKKLGKLQDKLKDLHNRLYRKRVPLIIAYEGWDAAGKGGNIKRIAEALDPRGYEVHPIASPEPHEKARHYLWRFWTRLPKDGHVAIFDRTWYGRVMVERIEGFCSEND
;
A
#
# COMPACT_ATOMS: atom_id res chain seq x y z
N MET A 1 1.21 26.62 -17.26
CA MET A 1 2.64 26.34 -16.97
C MET A 1 2.70 25.88 -15.52
N GLY A 2 2.60 24.57 -15.28
CA GLY A 2 2.53 24.02 -13.92
C GLY A 2 3.86 24.23 -13.22
N ILE A 3 3.82 24.84 -12.03
CA ILE A 3 4.98 24.96 -11.15
C ILE A 3 5.47 23.53 -10.88
N LEU A 4 6.63 23.16 -11.42
CA LEU A 4 7.37 21.99 -10.98
C LEU A 4 7.55 22.19 -9.46
N LYS A 5 6.89 21.35 -8.65
CA LYS A 5 7.10 21.35 -7.20
C LYS A 5 8.61 21.22 -6.98
N SER A 6 9.25 22.25 -6.43
CA SER A 6 10.66 22.16 -6.08
C SER A 6 10.80 21.06 -5.04
N CYS A 7 11.37 19.91 -5.43
CA CYS A 7 11.65 18.79 -4.53
C CYS A 7 12.78 19.08 -3.53
N TYR A 8 13.41 20.26 -3.65
CA TYR A 8 14.41 20.80 -2.73
C TYR A 8 13.85 22.02 -1.99
N LEU A 9 14.04 22.05 -0.68
CA LEU A 9 13.80 23.24 0.13
C LEU A 9 15.04 24.15 0.09
N ASN A 10 14.77 25.46 0.19
CA ASN A 10 15.75 26.54 0.17
C ASN A 10 16.83 26.38 1.26
N GLU A 11 17.90 27.17 1.16
CA GLU A 11 18.99 27.18 2.15
C GLU A 11 18.47 27.19 3.60
N ARG A 12 19.15 26.43 4.46
CA ARG A 12 18.81 26.30 5.87
C ARG A 12 18.77 27.70 6.52
N PRO A 13 17.64 28.11 7.11
CA PRO A 13 17.54 29.43 7.73
C PRO A 13 18.40 29.53 8.99
N GLY A 14 18.71 30.76 9.38
CA GLY A 14 19.37 31.06 10.66
C GLY A 14 18.63 30.46 11.85
N LYS A 15 19.35 30.16 12.93
CA LYS A 15 18.87 29.35 14.07
C LYS A 15 17.56 29.87 14.69
N ASP A 16 17.40 31.18 14.82
CA ASP A 16 16.22 31.79 15.44
C ASP A 16 15.00 31.72 14.50
N ILE A 17 15.21 31.97 13.21
CA ILE A 17 14.18 31.84 12.16
C ILE A 17 13.73 30.37 12.06
N LEU A 18 14.68 29.43 12.07
CA LEU A 18 14.40 27.99 12.07
C LEU A 18 13.49 27.62 13.24
N ARG A 19 13.80 28.09 14.45
CA ARG A 19 13.01 27.79 15.65
C ARG A 19 11.61 28.39 15.58
N SER A 20 11.49 29.62 15.09
CA SER A 20 10.20 30.30 14.94
C SER A 20 9.31 29.57 13.93
N ARG A 21 9.84 29.28 12.74
CA ARG A 21 9.11 28.54 11.69
C ARG A 21 8.72 27.14 12.14
N LEU A 22 9.62 26.44 12.86
CA LEU A 22 9.32 25.12 13.38
C LEU A 22 8.10 25.18 14.31
N LYS A 23 8.09 26.13 15.26
CA LYS A 23 6.96 26.28 16.18
C LYS A 23 5.65 26.59 15.45
N GLU A 24 5.69 27.47 14.45
CA GLU A 24 4.52 27.79 13.62
C GLU A 24 3.96 26.55 12.90
N GLN A 25 4.84 25.72 12.33
CA GLN A 25 4.43 24.51 11.60
C GLN A 25 3.93 23.39 12.53
N GLU A 26 4.48 23.28 13.74
CA GLU A 26 3.98 22.40 14.79
C GLU A 26 2.53 22.78 15.19
N ASP A 27 2.29 24.07 15.45
CA ASP A 27 0.97 24.59 15.85
C ASP A 27 -0.06 24.47 14.71
N LEU A 28 0.39 24.66 13.46
CA LEU A 28 -0.43 24.45 12.28
C LEU A 28 -0.82 22.98 12.11
N LEU A 29 0.11 22.04 12.28
CA LEU A 29 -0.17 20.60 12.16
C LEU A 29 -1.19 20.15 13.22
N PHE A 30 -1.04 20.65 14.45
CA PHE A 30 -2.00 20.39 15.52
C PHE A 30 -3.41 20.90 15.17
N SER A 31 -3.51 22.11 14.61
CA SER A 31 -4.78 22.69 14.16
C SER A 31 -5.40 21.89 12.99
N ASN A 32 -4.55 21.45 12.06
CA ASN A 32 -4.95 20.68 10.89
C ASN A 32 -5.46 19.27 11.22
N GLN A 33 -5.06 18.69 12.34
CA GLN A 33 -5.57 17.40 12.80
C GLN A 33 -7.11 17.38 12.88
N ASN A 34 -7.74 18.42 13.44
CA ASN A 34 -9.20 18.44 13.58
C ASN A 34 -9.89 18.54 12.21
N ARG A 35 -9.34 19.34 11.30
CA ARG A 35 -9.84 19.47 9.93
C ARG A 35 -9.73 18.15 9.16
N ILE A 36 -8.63 17.43 9.33
CA ILE A 36 -8.42 16.08 8.79
C ILE A 36 -9.49 15.12 9.31
N LYS A 37 -9.72 15.13 10.63
CA LYS A 37 -10.74 14.30 11.26
C LYS A 37 -12.14 14.60 10.72
N GLU A 38 -12.52 15.87 10.66
CA GLU A 38 -13.86 16.32 10.23
C GLU A 38 -14.12 16.05 8.76
N SER A 39 -13.13 16.27 7.90
CA SER A 39 -13.20 15.93 6.47
C SER A 39 -13.10 14.44 6.17
N GLY A 40 -12.64 13.64 7.14
CA GLY A 40 -12.35 12.22 6.93
C GLY A 40 -11.12 11.95 6.07
N LEU A 41 -10.23 12.93 5.83
CA LEU A 41 -9.03 12.75 5.01
C LEU A 41 -8.07 11.70 5.61
N PRO A 42 -7.80 10.57 4.97
CA PRO A 42 -6.79 9.64 5.46
C PRO A 42 -5.40 10.05 4.96
N VAL A 43 -4.43 10.15 5.87
CA VAL A 43 -3.08 10.66 5.56
C VAL A 43 -2.02 9.56 5.77
N VAL A 44 -1.25 9.26 4.74
CA VAL A 44 -0.10 8.33 4.79
C VAL A 44 1.18 9.13 4.60
N VAL A 45 2.07 9.05 5.58
CA VAL A 45 3.39 9.67 5.57
C VAL A 45 4.44 8.57 5.48
N LEU A 46 5.03 8.38 4.30
CA LEU A 46 6.12 7.44 4.06
C LEU A 46 7.46 8.14 4.26
N VAL A 47 8.28 7.64 5.19
CA VAL A 47 9.63 8.12 5.43
C VAL A 47 10.63 7.03 5.07
N GLU A 48 11.29 7.21 3.93
CA GLU A 48 12.45 6.45 3.48
C GLU A 48 13.73 7.28 3.66
N GLY A 49 14.89 6.68 3.39
CA GLY A 49 16.17 7.38 3.51
C GLY A 49 17.31 6.46 3.89
N TRP A 50 18.52 7.01 3.89
CA TRP A 50 19.73 6.28 4.27
C TRP A 50 19.63 5.65 5.67
N GLY A 51 20.42 4.60 5.86
CA GLY A 51 20.75 4.06 7.16
C GLY A 51 21.29 5.15 8.09
N THR A 52 20.84 5.20 9.34
CA THR A 52 21.18 6.25 10.33
C THR A 52 20.80 7.70 9.95
N ALA A 53 19.98 7.92 8.92
CA ALA A 53 19.54 9.27 8.52
C ALA A 53 18.61 9.97 9.53
N GLY A 54 18.09 9.25 10.53
CA GLY A 54 17.22 9.80 11.56
C GLY A 54 15.72 9.64 11.32
N LYS A 55 15.30 8.67 10.47
CA LYS A 55 13.88 8.39 10.14
C LYS A 55 12.98 8.27 11.36
N GLY A 56 13.33 7.39 12.30
CA GLY A 56 12.56 7.20 13.53
C GLY A 56 12.54 8.45 14.42
N THR A 57 13.66 9.17 14.52
CA THR A 57 13.75 10.43 15.27
C THR A 57 12.85 11.51 14.67
N LEU A 58 12.86 11.66 13.34
CA LEU A 58 12.01 12.59 12.60
C LEU A 58 10.53 12.27 12.83
N ILE A 59 10.13 11.00 12.65
CA ILE A 59 8.75 10.58 12.89
C ILE A 59 8.36 10.91 14.34
N GLY A 60 9.19 10.55 15.32
CA GLY A 60 8.95 10.84 16.73
C GLY A 60 8.74 12.32 17.02
N ARG A 61 9.49 13.19 16.35
CA ARG A 61 9.35 14.65 16.46
C ARG A 61 8.03 15.15 15.85
N VAL A 62 7.70 14.72 14.64
CA VAL A 62 6.45 15.13 13.96
C VAL A 62 5.22 14.69 14.74
N ILE A 63 5.17 13.43 15.18
CA ILE A 63 3.99 12.87 15.87
C ILE A 63 3.76 13.44 17.26
N ASN A 64 4.77 14.05 17.90
CA ASN A 64 4.58 14.74 19.19
C ASN A 64 3.62 15.93 19.08
N ASN A 65 3.39 16.44 17.87
CA ASN A 65 2.46 17.54 17.59
C ASN A 65 1.05 17.07 17.21
N ILE A 66 0.79 15.75 17.31
CA ILE A 66 -0.49 15.12 16.97
C ILE A 66 -0.97 14.36 18.20
N ASP A 67 -2.28 14.38 18.46
CA ASP A 67 -2.91 13.56 19.49
C ASP A 67 -2.70 12.05 19.16
N PRO A 68 -2.20 11.25 20.11
CA PRO A 68 -1.85 9.84 19.88
C PRO A 68 -3.02 8.94 19.48
N ARG A 69 -4.27 9.39 19.63
CA ARG A 69 -5.45 8.66 19.15
C ARG A 69 -5.65 8.78 17.63
N PHE A 70 -5.00 9.75 17.00
CA PHE A 70 -5.20 10.12 15.59
C PHE A 70 -4.08 9.66 14.67
N TYR A 71 -3.00 9.08 15.21
CA TYR A 71 -1.95 8.49 14.39
C TYR A 71 -1.62 7.07 14.84
N LYS A 72 -1.01 6.33 13.92
CA LYS A 72 -0.24 5.12 14.24
C LYS A 72 1.06 5.14 13.46
N VAL A 73 2.10 4.53 14.03
CA VAL A 73 3.36 4.28 13.35
C VAL A 73 3.43 2.81 12.96
N ALA A 74 3.76 2.51 11.71
CA ALA A 74 4.11 1.18 11.25
C ALA A 74 5.57 1.19 10.81
N THR A 75 6.35 0.23 11.32
CA THR A 75 7.74 0.03 10.91
C THR A 75 7.81 -1.23 10.07
N PHE A 76 8.43 -1.14 8.89
CA PHE A 76 8.53 -2.26 7.96
C PHE A 76 9.99 -2.64 7.75
N ASP A 77 10.40 -3.71 8.41
CA ASP A 77 11.65 -4.39 8.10
C ASP A 77 11.50 -5.27 6.85
N MET A 78 12.55 -6.01 6.48
CA MET A 78 12.45 -7.00 5.42
C MET A 78 11.29 -7.98 5.69
N PRO A 79 10.48 -8.32 4.68
CA PRO A 79 9.30 -9.15 4.89
C PRO A 79 9.68 -10.53 5.43
N THR A 80 8.93 -10.95 6.45
CA THR A 80 9.04 -12.27 7.06
C THR A 80 8.70 -13.38 6.07
N ALA A 81 9.06 -14.62 6.41
CA ALA A 81 8.72 -15.78 5.59
C ALA A 81 7.20 -15.93 5.37
N ASP A 82 6.36 -15.50 6.31
CA ASP A 82 4.91 -15.54 6.17
C ASP A 82 4.35 -14.40 5.30
N GLU A 83 4.88 -13.18 5.47
CA GLU A 83 4.48 -12.02 4.64
C GLU A 83 4.81 -12.25 3.17
N LYS A 84 5.96 -12.88 2.87
CA LYS A 84 6.34 -13.25 1.49
C LYS A 84 5.40 -14.24 0.82
N ARG A 85 4.56 -14.93 1.60
CA ARG A 85 3.52 -15.83 1.06
C ARG A 85 2.32 -15.05 0.52
N ARG A 86 2.22 -13.76 0.81
CA ARG A 86 1.13 -12.89 0.33
C ARG A 86 1.65 -12.01 -0.81
N PRO A 87 0.76 -11.36 -1.58
CA PRO A 87 1.20 -10.38 -2.57
C PRO A 87 2.06 -9.28 -1.93
N PHE A 88 3.12 -8.88 -2.61
CA PHE A 88 4.15 -7.93 -2.14
C PHE A 88 3.59 -6.70 -1.40
N LEU A 89 2.53 -6.07 -1.91
CA LEU A 89 1.97 -4.85 -1.33
C LEU A 89 0.95 -5.08 -0.20
N HIS A 90 0.60 -6.34 0.11
CA HIS A 90 -0.44 -6.68 1.08
C HIS A 90 -0.21 -6.04 2.45
N ARG A 91 1.00 -6.15 3.00
CA ARG A 91 1.33 -5.66 4.35
C ARG A 91 1.18 -4.13 4.49
N TYR A 92 1.44 -3.39 3.42
CA TYR A 92 1.25 -1.94 3.40
C TYR A 92 -0.22 -1.59 3.25
N PHE A 93 -0.96 -2.32 2.41
CA PHE A 93 -2.41 -2.16 2.26
C PHE A 93 -3.12 -2.40 3.60
N GLU A 94 -2.77 -3.47 4.31
CA GLU A 94 -3.32 -3.81 5.62
C GLU A 94 -3.10 -2.70 6.66
N ALA A 95 -1.94 -2.06 6.61
CA ALA A 95 -1.56 -1.00 7.53
C ALA A 95 -2.17 0.38 7.22
N LEU A 96 -3.03 0.53 6.19
CA LEU A 96 -3.63 1.82 5.85
C LEU A 96 -4.37 2.45 7.05
N PRO A 97 -4.33 3.79 7.19
CA PRO A 97 -5.12 4.50 8.19
C PRO A 97 -6.61 4.44 7.87
N GLU A 98 -7.40 4.67 8.92
CA GLU A 98 -8.81 5.01 8.78
C GLU A 98 -8.97 6.47 8.32
N ALA A 99 -10.12 6.80 7.75
CA ALA A 99 -10.55 8.14 7.42
C ALA A 99 -10.33 9.08 8.61
N GLY A 100 -9.73 10.24 8.34
CA GLY A 100 -9.43 11.26 9.34
C GLY A 100 -8.27 10.91 10.28
N LYS A 101 -7.44 9.91 9.96
CA LYS A 101 -6.27 9.52 10.75
C LYS A 101 -4.99 9.53 9.93
N PHE A 102 -3.88 9.67 10.65
CA PHE A 102 -2.54 9.55 10.11
C PHE A 102 -2.01 8.12 10.23
N ARG A 103 -1.19 7.75 9.26
CA ARG A 103 -0.30 6.60 9.33
C ARG A 103 1.10 7.02 8.92
N PHE A 104 2.05 6.84 9.82
CA PHE A 104 3.47 7.04 9.54
C PHE A 104 4.11 5.70 9.24
N TYR A 105 4.71 5.58 8.05
CA TYR A 105 5.51 4.43 7.65
C TYR A 105 6.98 4.76 7.84
N ASN A 106 7.61 4.11 8.84
CA ASN A 106 9.05 4.13 9.01
C ASN A 106 9.63 3.05 8.11
N THR A 107 10.15 3.46 6.94
CA THR A 107 10.41 2.58 5.79
C THR A 107 9.10 2.02 5.20
N GLY A 108 9.14 1.56 3.96
CA GLY A 108 7.98 1.06 3.22
C GLY A 108 8.39 0.08 2.12
N TRP A 109 7.78 0.23 0.94
CA TRP A 109 8.00 -0.67 -0.19
C TRP A 109 9.32 -0.44 -0.94
N MET A 110 10.03 0.67 -0.70
CA MET A 110 11.31 0.95 -1.37
C MET A 110 12.41 0.01 -0.91
N ASN A 111 12.50 -0.24 0.41
CA ASN A 111 13.62 -0.97 1.01
C ASN A 111 13.79 -2.38 0.42
N GLU A 112 12.72 -3.15 0.30
CA GLU A 112 12.75 -4.50 -0.29
C GLU A 112 13.27 -4.46 -1.74
N ILE A 113 12.78 -3.51 -2.55
CA ILE A 113 13.14 -3.40 -3.96
C ILE A 113 14.60 -2.98 -4.12
N VAL A 114 15.02 -1.94 -3.40
CA VAL A 114 16.39 -1.42 -3.45
C VAL A 114 17.38 -2.50 -3.00
N ASN A 115 17.10 -3.21 -1.91
CA ASN A 115 17.97 -4.28 -1.42
C ASN A 115 18.08 -5.45 -2.40
N GLU A 116 16.98 -5.91 -2.99
CA GLU A 116 17.04 -6.98 -4.00
C GLU A 116 17.77 -6.54 -5.27
N ARG A 117 17.70 -5.26 -5.65
CA ARG A 117 18.45 -4.71 -6.79
C ARG A 117 19.94 -4.60 -6.51
N ILE A 118 20.30 -4.06 -5.36
CA ILE A 118 21.69 -3.92 -4.93
C ILE A 118 22.38 -5.29 -4.81
N THR A 119 21.68 -6.28 -4.26
CA THR A 119 22.22 -7.64 -4.09
C THR A 119 22.15 -8.49 -5.36
N GLY A 120 21.67 -7.95 -6.48
CA GLY A 120 21.55 -8.67 -7.75
C GLY A 120 20.51 -9.78 -7.77
N LYS A 121 19.62 -9.84 -6.76
CA LYS A 121 18.55 -10.84 -6.66
C LYS A 121 17.35 -10.53 -7.56
N MET A 122 17.28 -9.30 -8.09
CA MET A 122 16.17 -8.84 -8.93
C MET A 122 16.62 -8.48 -10.35
N SER A 123 16.13 -9.25 -11.33
CA SER A 123 16.27 -8.95 -12.76
C SER A 123 15.58 -7.64 -13.16
N ASP A 124 16.02 -7.01 -14.26
CA ASP A 124 15.44 -5.76 -14.77
C ASP A 124 13.95 -5.89 -15.12
N SER A 125 13.56 -6.97 -15.80
CA SER A 125 12.15 -7.21 -16.12
C SER A 125 11.28 -7.36 -14.88
N PHE A 126 11.79 -7.99 -13.82
CA PHE A 126 11.05 -8.11 -12.57
C PHE A 126 10.96 -6.78 -11.82
N TYR A 127 12.03 -5.98 -11.85
CA TYR A 127 12.04 -4.63 -11.32
C TYR A 127 10.97 -3.74 -11.96
N GLU A 128 10.89 -3.71 -13.29
CA GLU A 128 9.86 -2.94 -14.01
C GLU A 128 8.44 -3.33 -13.60
N LYS A 129 8.19 -4.64 -13.41
CA LYS A 129 6.90 -5.14 -12.90
C LYS A 129 6.61 -4.66 -11.48
N ARG A 130 7.63 -4.62 -10.60
CA ARG A 130 7.49 -4.08 -9.24
C ARG A 130 7.21 -2.59 -9.24
N ILE A 131 7.95 -1.80 -10.01
CA ILE A 131 7.71 -0.36 -10.18
C ILE A 131 6.30 -0.10 -10.72
N ALA A 132 5.87 -0.83 -11.75
CA ALA A 132 4.52 -0.71 -12.28
C ALA A 132 3.43 -1.05 -11.22
N SER A 133 3.71 -2.01 -10.33
CA SER A 133 2.80 -2.37 -9.24
C SER A 133 2.74 -1.27 -8.18
N ILE A 134 3.87 -0.68 -7.81
CA ILE A 134 3.99 0.45 -6.87
C ILE A 134 3.23 1.67 -7.40
N ARG A 135 3.49 2.07 -8.66
CA ARG A 135 2.80 3.21 -9.28
C ARG A 135 1.28 3.04 -9.29
N ARG A 136 0.78 1.83 -9.61
CA ARG A 136 -0.66 1.53 -9.57
C ARG A 136 -1.21 1.60 -8.16
N PHE A 137 -0.47 1.09 -7.18
CA PHE A 137 -0.89 1.13 -5.78
C PHE A 137 -0.95 2.56 -5.23
N GLU A 138 0.09 3.36 -5.42
CA GLU A 138 0.10 4.78 -5.01
C GLU A 138 -1.04 5.55 -5.67
N ARG A 139 -1.25 5.32 -6.97
CA ARG A 139 -2.39 5.89 -7.70
C ARG A 139 -3.73 5.45 -7.11
N GLN A 140 -3.93 4.16 -6.83
CA GLN A 140 -5.17 3.66 -6.21
C GLN A 140 -5.47 4.34 -4.87
N LEU A 141 -4.45 4.59 -4.05
CA LEU A 141 -4.62 5.33 -2.80
C LEU A 141 -5.13 6.76 -3.05
N ASN A 142 -4.46 7.50 -3.93
CA ASN A 142 -4.85 8.87 -4.27
C ASN A 142 -6.25 8.94 -4.91
N ASP A 143 -6.54 8.04 -5.85
CA ASP A 143 -7.83 7.92 -6.54
C ASP A 143 -8.96 7.63 -5.52
N ASN A 144 -8.66 6.98 -4.39
CA ASN A 144 -9.59 6.74 -3.30
C ASN A 144 -9.55 7.82 -2.20
N GLY A 145 -8.88 8.96 -2.44
CA GLY A 145 -8.88 10.11 -1.55
C GLY A 145 -7.84 10.10 -0.43
N TYR A 146 -6.88 9.16 -0.43
CA TYR A 146 -5.77 9.21 0.51
C TYR A 146 -4.76 10.29 0.12
N LEU A 147 -4.29 11.05 1.10
CA LEU A 147 -3.11 11.90 0.94
C LEU A 147 -1.86 11.07 1.20
N LEU A 148 -1.11 10.73 0.16
CA LEU A 148 0.20 10.07 0.27
C LEU A 148 1.34 11.07 0.12
N LEU A 149 2.17 11.19 1.17
CA LEU A 149 3.39 12.01 1.17
C LEU A 149 4.61 11.11 1.34
N LYS A 150 5.58 11.20 0.42
CA LYS A 150 6.78 10.38 0.39
C LYS A 150 8.02 11.23 0.61
N PHE A 151 8.78 10.93 1.65
CA PHE A 151 9.98 11.65 2.06
C PHE A 151 11.20 10.74 1.98
N PHE A 152 12.28 11.21 1.36
CA PHE A 152 13.57 10.52 1.39
C PHE A 152 14.58 11.33 2.19
N MET A 153 15.02 10.81 3.33
CA MET A 153 16.01 11.46 4.20
C MET A 153 17.42 11.25 3.62
N HIS A 154 17.98 12.33 3.06
CA HIS A 154 19.28 12.34 2.42
C HIS A 154 20.37 12.86 3.38
N ILE A 155 21.49 12.13 3.47
CA ILE A 155 22.73 12.53 4.15
C ILE A 155 23.91 12.06 3.29
N SER A 156 25.05 12.75 3.38
CA SER A 156 26.27 12.36 2.66
C SER A 156 26.87 11.05 3.21
N GLU A 157 27.76 10.43 2.43
CA GLU A 157 28.58 9.27 2.84
C GLU A 157 29.33 9.57 4.16
N GLU A 158 29.93 10.75 4.24
CA GLU A 158 30.71 11.19 5.41
C GLU A 158 29.85 11.42 6.65
N GLU A 159 28.67 12.02 6.49
CA GLU A 159 27.74 12.23 7.59
C GLU A 159 27.18 10.88 8.08
N GLN A 160 26.87 9.95 7.16
CA GLN A 160 26.45 8.61 7.53
C GLN A 160 27.53 7.87 8.33
N LYS A 161 28.78 7.91 7.84
CA LYS A 161 29.91 7.28 8.52
C LYS A 161 30.10 7.83 9.93
N LYS A 162 30.08 9.16 10.07
CA LYS A 162 30.17 9.84 11.37
C LYS A 162 29.07 9.38 12.32
N ARG A 163 27.81 9.34 11.88
CA ARG A 163 26.67 8.90 12.71
C ARG A 163 26.79 7.44 13.13
N ILE A 164 27.24 6.57 12.22
CA ILE A 164 27.52 5.16 12.52
C ILE A 164 28.56 5.06 13.65
N GLU A 165 29.68 5.77 13.53
CA GLU A 165 30.76 5.77 14.53
C GLU A 165 30.26 6.30 15.89
N GLU A 166 29.50 7.40 15.90
CA GLU A 166 28.90 7.96 17.12
C GLU A 166 27.93 6.99 17.78
N LEU A 167 27.04 6.35 17.01
CA LEU A 167 26.08 5.37 17.54
C LEU A 167 26.75 4.12 18.08
N LEU A 168 27.81 3.65 17.40
CA LEU A 168 28.61 2.50 17.84
C LEU A 168 29.48 2.81 19.06
N SER A 169 29.77 4.09 19.35
CA SER A 169 30.58 4.45 20.52
C SER A 169 29.86 4.24 21.86
N ARG A 170 28.51 4.20 21.89
CA ARG A 170 27.72 4.10 23.12
C ARG A 170 26.94 2.79 23.19
N VAL A 171 26.96 2.15 24.36
CA VAL A 171 26.27 0.86 24.60
C VAL A 171 24.77 0.95 24.29
N ASP A 172 24.12 2.03 24.71
CA ASP A 172 22.67 2.20 24.60
C ASP A 172 22.18 2.59 23.18
N THR A 173 23.10 2.84 22.24
CA THR A 173 22.75 3.20 20.86
C THR A 173 23.32 2.25 19.82
N LYS A 174 24.24 1.35 20.18
CA LYS A 174 24.84 0.35 19.27
C LYS A 174 23.80 -0.45 18.50
N TRP A 175 22.70 -0.83 19.16
CA TRP A 175 21.62 -1.61 18.56
C TRP A 175 20.91 -0.92 17.38
N ARG A 176 21.10 0.40 17.22
CA ARG A 176 20.51 1.20 16.12
C ARG A 176 21.29 1.11 14.81
N VAL A 177 22.44 0.44 14.79
CA VAL A 177 23.28 0.24 13.60
C VAL A 177 23.27 -1.24 13.26
N GLY A 178 22.75 -1.57 12.08
CA GLY A 178 22.80 -2.91 11.52
C GLY A 178 23.99 -3.12 10.58
N ASP A 179 24.25 -4.38 10.22
CA ASP A 179 25.26 -4.75 9.22
C ASP A 179 24.96 -4.11 7.85
N GLU A 180 23.68 -3.91 7.54
CA GLU A 180 23.23 -3.24 6.33
C GLU A 180 23.67 -1.77 6.28
N ASP A 181 23.63 -1.04 7.40
CA ASP A 181 24.07 0.36 7.45
C ASP A 181 25.58 0.47 7.17
N LEU A 182 26.38 -0.43 7.77
CA LEU A 182 27.82 -0.52 7.55
C LEU A 182 28.17 -0.87 6.10
N TRP A 183 27.44 -1.84 5.54
CA TRP A 183 27.61 -2.25 4.15
C TRP A 183 27.21 -1.12 3.19
N GLN A 184 26.09 -0.45 3.46
CA GLN A 184 25.58 0.66 2.67
C GLN A 184 26.57 1.82 2.64
N ASN A 185 27.18 2.18 3.77
CA ASN A 185 28.18 3.25 3.82
C ASN A 185 29.42 2.91 2.96
N LYS A 186 29.95 1.69 3.06
CA LYS A 186 31.09 1.24 2.23
C LYS A 186 30.79 1.22 0.73
N HIS A 187 29.52 1.05 0.36
CA HIS A 187 29.06 0.97 -1.02
C HIS A 187 28.14 2.14 -1.38
N TYR A 188 28.32 3.30 -0.74
CA TYR A 188 27.37 4.42 -0.79
C TYR A 188 27.01 4.81 -2.23
N LYS A 189 28.01 4.99 -3.11
CA LYS A 189 27.79 5.35 -4.52
C LYS A 189 27.00 4.30 -5.31
N GLN A 190 27.20 3.02 -5.01
CA GLN A 190 26.44 1.94 -5.63
C GLN A 190 24.98 1.98 -5.18
N CYS A 191 24.76 2.12 -3.87
CA CYS A 191 23.43 2.26 -3.29
C CYS A 191 22.70 3.48 -3.86
N GLN A 192 23.40 4.62 -3.92
CA GLN A 192 22.88 5.89 -4.41
C GLN A 192 22.32 5.75 -5.82
N LYS A 193 23.09 5.13 -6.74
CA LYS A 193 22.64 4.93 -8.13
C LYS A 193 21.33 4.12 -8.22
N VAL A 194 21.16 3.10 -7.38
CA VAL A 194 19.94 2.28 -7.35
C VAL A 194 18.77 3.05 -6.73
N ILE A 195 19.03 3.80 -5.67
CA ILE A 195 18.07 4.64 -4.97
C ILE A 195 17.54 5.76 -5.87
N GLU A 196 18.43 6.50 -6.54
CA GLU A 196 18.07 7.57 -7.47
C GLU A 196 17.18 7.04 -8.59
N LYS A 197 17.58 5.92 -9.21
CA LYS A 197 16.76 5.26 -10.23
C LYS A 197 15.37 4.87 -9.69
N TYR A 198 15.30 4.33 -8.47
CA TYR A 198 14.02 3.97 -7.86
C TYR A 198 13.13 5.19 -7.61
N ILE A 199 13.71 6.29 -7.11
CA ILE A 199 13.00 7.55 -6.88
C ILE A 199 12.48 8.08 -8.22
N ASP A 200 13.32 8.18 -9.25
CA ASP A 200 12.91 8.62 -10.60
C ASP A 200 11.80 7.74 -11.17
N ASP A 201 11.93 6.41 -10.99
CA ASP A 201 10.94 5.45 -11.46
C ASP A 201 9.66 5.45 -10.62
N THR A 202 9.58 6.14 -9.48
CA THR A 202 8.36 6.22 -8.66
C THR A 202 7.91 7.63 -8.34
N ASP A 203 8.62 8.64 -8.85
CA ASP A 203 8.23 10.04 -8.78
C ASP A 203 7.16 10.33 -9.82
N VAL A 204 5.94 10.58 -9.35
CA VAL A 204 4.79 10.89 -10.19
C VAL A 204 4.06 12.10 -9.61
N SER A 205 3.45 12.92 -10.46
CA SER A 205 2.83 14.19 -10.03
C SER A 205 1.75 14.02 -8.95
N SER A 206 1.07 12.88 -8.92
CA SER A 206 0.07 12.52 -7.90
C SER A 206 0.66 12.15 -6.54
N SER A 207 1.89 11.64 -6.52
CA SER A 207 2.59 11.18 -5.31
C SER A 207 4.10 11.41 -5.49
N PRO A 208 4.57 12.68 -5.43
CA PRO A 208 5.97 12.99 -5.65
C PRO A 208 6.84 12.56 -4.46
N TRP A 209 8.14 12.44 -4.71
CA TRP A 209 9.16 12.31 -3.67
C TRP A 209 9.68 13.70 -3.25
N TYR A 210 9.78 13.90 -1.94
CA TYR A 210 10.47 15.05 -1.35
C TYR A 210 11.82 14.60 -0.78
N ILE A 211 12.91 15.16 -1.30
CA ILE A 211 14.26 14.87 -0.82
C ILE A 211 14.56 15.82 0.34
N ILE A 212 14.76 15.25 1.53
CA ILE A 212 14.96 16.01 2.76
C ILE A 212 16.43 16.04 3.11
N ASP A 213 17.02 17.23 3.18
CA ASP A 213 18.36 17.40 3.77
C ASP A 213 18.29 17.05 5.27
N ALA A 214 18.78 15.85 5.59
CA ALA A 214 18.71 15.27 6.91
C ALA A 214 20.00 15.44 7.74
N ALA A 215 20.97 16.24 7.27
CA ALA A 215 22.20 16.50 8.02
C ALA A 215 21.92 17.18 9.38
N SER A 216 20.85 17.98 9.47
CA SER A 216 20.41 18.64 10.71
C SER A 216 18.99 18.22 11.08
N GLU A 217 18.82 17.62 12.27
CA GLU A 217 17.51 17.12 12.74
C GLU A 217 16.39 18.16 12.67
N LYS A 218 16.60 19.35 13.25
CA LYS A 218 15.59 20.42 13.25
C LYS A 218 15.28 20.97 11.87
N TRP A 219 16.23 20.87 10.96
CA TRP A 219 16.04 21.32 9.58
C TRP A 219 15.21 20.30 8.81
N ALA A 220 15.52 19.01 8.94
CA ALA A 220 14.70 17.92 8.40
C ALA A 220 13.26 17.96 8.93
N GLU A 221 13.10 18.21 10.23
CA GLU A 221 11.81 18.35 10.89
C GLU A 221 10.98 19.47 10.29
N LEU A 222 11.55 20.68 10.17
CA LEU A 222 10.87 21.81 9.55
C LEU A 222 10.49 21.52 8.09
N GLN A 223 11.42 20.96 7.31
CA GLN A 223 11.16 20.65 5.91
C GLN A 223 9.96 19.69 5.72
N VAL A 224 9.89 18.67 6.57
CA VAL A 224 8.80 17.67 6.52
C VAL A 224 7.49 18.27 7.00
N LEU A 225 7.49 19.04 8.08
CA LEU A 225 6.27 19.69 8.59
C LEU A 225 5.68 20.67 7.57
N GLU A 226 6.51 21.47 6.91
CA GLU A 226 6.05 22.40 5.87
C GLU A 226 5.37 21.66 4.72
N ARG A 227 5.99 20.59 4.21
CA ARG A 227 5.43 19.80 3.11
C ARG A 227 4.19 19.01 3.54
N LEU A 228 4.15 18.55 4.79
CA LEU A 228 3.00 17.87 5.35
C LEU A 228 1.81 18.82 5.44
N ASN A 229 1.99 19.99 6.05
CA ASN A 229 0.94 21.00 6.16
C ASN A 229 0.48 21.50 4.79
N GLU A 230 1.41 21.81 3.87
CA GLU A 230 1.09 22.19 2.49
C GLU A 230 0.26 21.11 1.78
N GLY A 231 0.67 19.84 1.89
CA GLY A 231 -0.05 18.71 1.32
C GLY A 231 -1.47 18.55 1.89
N ILE A 232 -1.62 18.77 3.21
CA ILE A 232 -2.92 18.73 3.89
C ILE A 232 -3.83 19.86 3.38
N GLU A 233 -3.35 21.10 3.31
CA GLU A 233 -4.16 22.23 2.79
C GLU A 233 -4.62 21.99 1.35
N ILE A 234 -3.71 21.51 0.50
CA ILE A 234 -4.02 21.19 -0.90
C ILE A 234 -5.05 20.06 -0.97
N ALA A 235 -4.92 19.00 -0.16
CA ALA A 235 -5.87 17.90 -0.15
C ALA A 235 -7.27 18.34 0.32
N LEU A 236 -7.35 19.13 1.40
CA LEU A 236 -8.60 19.65 1.95
C LEU A 236 -9.29 20.66 1.02
N SER A 237 -8.53 21.40 0.21
CA SER A 237 -9.08 22.28 -0.82
C SER A 237 -9.52 21.49 -2.07
N ASN A 238 -8.72 20.54 -2.54
CA ASN A 238 -9.04 19.74 -3.72
C ASN A 238 -10.26 18.82 -3.52
N SER A 239 -10.54 18.35 -2.30
CA SER A 239 -11.75 17.58 -2.04
C SER A 239 -13.04 18.33 -2.37
N THR A 240 -12.98 19.66 -2.51
CA THR A 240 -14.12 20.49 -2.97
C THR A 240 -14.27 20.53 -4.50
N MET A 241 -13.22 20.15 -5.23
CA MET A 241 -13.16 20.17 -6.69
C MET A 241 -13.12 18.72 -7.21
N ALA A 242 -14.27 18.14 -7.51
CA ALA A 242 -14.36 16.80 -8.08
C ALA A 242 -13.65 16.75 -9.45
N VAL A 243 -12.39 16.30 -9.47
CA VAL A 243 -11.63 16.11 -10.72
C VAL A 243 -11.89 14.68 -11.23
N PRO A 244 -12.32 14.50 -12.49
CA PRO A 244 -12.51 13.17 -13.06
C PRO A 244 -11.20 12.39 -13.13
N LEU A 245 -11.22 11.14 -12.69
CA LEU A 245 -10.08 10.24 -12.81
C LEU A 245 -9.86 9.82 -14.27
N LEU A 246 -8.66 10.09 -14.82
CA LEU A 246 -8.28 9.66 -16.17
C LEU A 246 -8.05 8.14 -16.21
N GLN A 247 -9.03 7.36 -16.65
CA GLN A 247 -8.88 5.91 -16.76
C GLN A 247 -7.94 5.52 -17.91
N ASN A 248 -6.97 4.65 -17.63
CA ASN A 248 -6.27 3.93 -18.68
C ASN A 248 -7.21 2.86 -19.23
N THR A 249 -7.64 3.02 -20.48
CA THR A 249 -8.45 2.02 -21.18
C THR A 249 -7.55 0.91 -21.71
N PHE A 250 -7.77 -0.31 -21.21
CA PHE A 250 -7.17 -1.50 -21.81
C PHE A 250 -8.12 -2.05 -22.87
N PRO A 251 -7.61 -2.48 -24.05
CA PRO A 251 -8.44 -3.15 -25.02
C PRO A 251 -8.81 -4.53 -24.46
N LEU A 252 -10.07 -4.69 -24.04
CA LEU A 252 -10.62 -5.97 -23.62
C LEU A 252 -11.23 -6.68 -24.82
N VAL A 253 -11.06 -8.01 -24.87
CA VAL A 253 -11.86 -8.85 -25.76
C VAL A 253 -13.33 -8.66 -25.36
N LYS A 254 -14.18 -8.37 -26.35
CA LYS A 254 -15.60 -8.13 -26.11
C LYS A 254 -16.25 -9.41 -25.59
N MET A 255 -16.77 -9.35 -24.37
CA MET A 255 -17.56 -10.45 -23.79
C MET A 255 -18.92 -10.55 -24.50
N PRO A 256 -19.45 -11.77 -24.70
CA PRO A 256 -20.81 -11.94 -25.20
C PRO A 256 -21.81 -11.32 -24.21
N LYS A 257 -22.90 -10.77 -24.73
CA LYS A 257 -23.96 -10.24 -23.87
C LYS A 257 -24.68 -11.39 -23.18
N LEU A 258 -25.24 -11.15 -22.00
CA LEU A 258 -26.04 -12.16 -21.29
C LEU A 258 -27.19 -12.71 -22.15
N ALA A 259 -27.82 -11.86 -22.96
CA ALA A 259 -28.89 -12.24 -23.89
C ALA A 259 -28.45 -13.18 -25.02
N GLU A 260 -27.15 -13.26 -25.31
CA GLU A 260 -26.59 -14.11 -26.38
C GLU A 260 -26.23 -15.51 -25.85
N ILE A 261 -26.34 -15.76 -24.54
CA ILE A 261 -25.98 -17.04 -23.92
C ILE A 261 -27.22 -17.95 -23.89
N PRO A 262 -27.24 -19.06 -24.64
CA PRO A 262 -28.38 -19.99 -24.60
C PRO A 262 -28.47 -20.66 -23.23
N LEU A 263 -29.65 -20.74 -22.62
CA LEU A 263 -29.85 -21.37 -21.30
C LEU A 263 -30.60 -22.70 -21.37
N GLU A 264 -31.35 -22.93 -22.45
CA GLU A 264 -32.19 -24.10 -22.63
C GLU A 264 -31.39 -25.38 -22.92
N GLY A 265 -31.94 -26.53 -22.52
CA GLY A 265 -31.37 -27.86 -22.81
C GLY A 265 -30.05 -28.18 -22.11
N LYS A 266 -29.64 -27.38 -21.11
CA LYS A 266 -28.36 -27.54 -20.38
C LYS A 266 -28.47 -28.33 -19.07
N ALA A 267 -29.65 -28.85 -18.74
CA ALA A 267 -29.86 -29.65 -17.55
C ALA A 267 -29.19 -31.03 -17.68
N LEU A 268 -28.70 -31.57 -16.57
CA LEU A 268 -28.19 -32.93 -16.48
C LEU A 268 -29.20 -33.81 -15.72
N THR A 269 -29.25 -35.09 -16.07
CA THR A 269 -29.95 -36.06 -15.21
C THR A 269 -29.17 -36.27 -13.91
N ASP A 270 -29.85 -36.73 -12.85
CA ASP A 270 -29.22 -36.94 -11.54
C ASP A 270 -28.05 -37.94 -11.60
N GLU A 271 -28.16 -38.99 -12.42
CA GLU A 271 -27.11 -39.99 -12.60
C GLU A 271 -25.88 -39.39 -13.30
N GLU A 272 -26.10 -38.64 -14.38
CA GLU A 272 -25.02 -37.96 -15.10
C GLU A 272 -24.35 -36.90 -14.22
N TYR A 273 -25.14 -36.15 -13.46
CA TYR A 273 -24.65 -35.13 -12.54
C TYR A 273 -23.75 -35.75 -11.48
N LYS A 274 -24.21 -36.77 -10.74
CA LYS A 274 -23.42 -37.44 -9.70
C LYS A 274 -22.11 -38.01 -10.26
N LYS A 275 -22.17 -38.65 -11.43
CA LYS A 275 -21.00 -39.20 -12.11
C LYS A 275 -19.99 -38.13 -12.52
N LYS A 276 -20.44 -37.03 -13.14
CA LYS A 276 -19.59 -35.92 -13.56
C LYS A 276 -19.01 -35.16 -12.37
N LEU A 277 -19.84 -34.90 -11.36
CA LEU A 277 -19.44 -34.20 -10.14
C LEU A 277 -18.32 -34.95 -9.42
N GLY A 278 -18.47 -36.25 -9.15
CA GLY A 278 -17.43 -37.04 -8.48
C GLY A 278 -16.10 -36.99 -9.23
N LYS A 279 -16.12 -37.20 -10.55
CA LYS A 279 -14.92 -37.10 -11.40
C LYS A 279 -14.24 -35.72 -11.34
N LEU A 280 -15.02 -34.66 -11.30
CA LEU A 280 -14.49 -33.29 -11.23
C LEU A 280 -13.97 -32.95 -9.82
N GLN A 281 -14.63 -33.44 -8.76
CA GLN A 281 -14.19 -33.26 -7.38
C GLN A 281 -12.86 -34.01 -7.14
N ASP A 282 -12.71 -35.23 -7.65
CA ASP A 282 -11.43 -35.97 -7.60
C ASP A 282 -10.31 -35.18 -8.29
N LYS A 283 -10.60 -34.67 -9.50
CA LYS A 283 -9.64 -33.83 -10.24
C LYS A 283 -9.29 -32.55 -9.48
N LEU A 284 -10.29 -31.91 -8.85
CA LEU A 284 -10.10 -30.68 -8.09
C LEU A 284 -9.25 -30.93 -6.83
N LYS A 285 -9.45 -32.07 -6.15
CA LYS A 285 -8.61 -32.50 -5.03
C LYS A 285 -7.15 -32.67 -5.45
N ASP A 286 -6.90 -33.32 -6.58
CA ASP A 286 -5.54 -33.47 -7.13
C ASP A 286 -4.91 -32.12 -7.50
N LEU A 287 -5.70 -31.22 -8.11
CA LEU A 287 -5.27 -29.88 -8.45
C LEU A 287 -4.97 -29.05 -7.21
N HIS A 288 -5.77 -29.16 -6.15
CA HIS A 288 -5.55 -28.49 -4.88
C HIS A 288 -4.22 -28.92 -4.25
N ASN A 289 -3.96 -30.23 -4.19
CA ASN A 289 -2.67 -30.77 -3.72
C ASN A 289 -1.48 -30.27 -4.55
N ARG A 290 -1.65 -30.16 -5.88
CA ARG A 290 -0.62 -29.60 -6.78
C ARG A 290 -0.41 -28.11 -6.55
N LEU A 291 -1.49 -27.36 -6.38
CA LEU A 291 -1.50 -25.93 -6.14
C LEU A 291 -0.76 -25.61 -4.83
N TYR A 292 -1.05 -26.36 -3.76
CA TYR A 292 -0.37 -26.25 -2.48
C TYR A 292 1.15 -26.50 -2.61
N ARG A 293 1.54 -27.63 -3.23
CA ARG A 293 2.97 -27.97 -3.43
C ARG A 293 3.71 -26.96 -4.31
N LYS A 294 3.05 -26.43 -5.35
CA LYS A 294 3.63 -25.44 -6.25
C LYS A 294 3.50 -24.00 -5.75
N ARG A 295 2.90 -23.79 -4.58
CA ARG A 295 2.66 -22.46 -3.99
C ARG A 295 1.96 -21.49 -4.93
N VAL A 296 0.96 -21.97 -5.67
CA VAL A 296 0.15 -21.10 -6.52
C VAL A 296 -1.03 -20.58 -5.67
N PRO A 297 -1.22 -19.28 -5.46
CA PRO A 297 -2.44 -18.79 -4.82
C PRO A 297 -3.62 -18.85 -5.80
N LEU A 298 -4.83 -19.20 -5.33
CA LEU A 298 -6.04 -19.19 -6.15
C LEU A 298 -7.15 -18.39 -5.48
N ILE A 299 -7.76 -17.50 -6.26
CA ILE A 299 -8.96 -16.77 -5.88
C ILE A 299 -10.11 -17.27 -6.74
N ILE A 300 -11.21 -17.67 -6.12
CA ILE A 300 -12.46 -18.03 -6.80
C ILE A 300 -13.50 -16.98 -6.45
N ALA A 301 -13.99 -16.25 -7.44
CA ALA A 301 -14.95 -15.18 -7.29
C ALA A 301 -16.34 -15.62 -7.78
N TYR A 302 -17.34 -15.55 -6.92
CA TYR A 302 -18.74 -15.80 -7.29
C TYR A 302 -19.53 -14.50 -7.37
N GLU A 303 -20.08 -14.23 -8.55
CA GLU A 303 -21.10 -13.21 -8.79
C GLU A 303 -22.27 -13.82 -9.57
N GLY A 304 -23.44 -13.19 -9.51
CA GLY A 304 -24.62 -13.64 -10.23
C GLY A 304 -25.92 -13.25 -9.54
N TRP A 305 -27.02 -13.44 -10.27
CA TRP A 305 -28.38 -13.14 -9.83
C TRP A 305 -28.71 -13.78 -8.48
N ASP A 306 -29.61 -13.12 -7.75
CA ASP A 306 -30.17 -13.73 -6.54
C ASP A 306 -30.89 -15.04 -6.91
N ALA A 307 -30.80 -16.02 -6.01
CA ALA A 307 -31.25 -17.40 -6.23
C ALA A 307 -30.56 -18.19 -7.37
N ALA A 308 -29.48 -17.69 -7.99
CA ALA A 308 -28.72 -18.43 -9.02
C ALA A 308 -27.95 -19.68 -8.52
N GLY A 309 -27.98 -19.98 -7.22
CA GLY A 309 -27.36 -21.19 -6.66
C GLY A 309 -25.87 -21.09 -6.32
N LYS A 310 -25.33 -19.87 -6.12
CA LYS A 310 -23.91 -19.62 -5.76
C LYS A 310 -23.45 -20.44 -4.55
N GLY A 311 -24.18 -20.37 -3.43
CA GLY A 311 -23.85 -21.10 -2.21
C GLY A 311 -23.83 -22.63 -2.37
N GLY A 312 -24.75 -23.18 -3.18
CA GLY A 312 -24.76 -24.61 -3.52
C GLY A 312 -23.51 -25.02 -4.30
N ASN A 313 -23.08 -24.18 -5.25
CA ASN A 313 -21.87 -24.43 -6.04
C ASN A 313 -20.60 -24.34 -5.16
N ILE A 314 -20.49 -23.30 -4.32
CA ILE A 314 -19.39 -23.14 -3.35
C ILE A 314 -19.29 -24.37 -2.47
N LYS A 315 -20.42 -24.90 -1.97
CA LYS A 315 -20.44 -26.12 -1.16
C LYS A 315 -19.84 -27.32 -1.91
N ARG A 316 -20.17 -27.52 -3.19
CA ARG A 316 -19.60 -28.62 -4.01
C ARG A 316 -18.11 -28.46 -4.29
N ILE A 317 -17.62 -27.23 -4.44
CA ILE A 317 -16.19 -26.96 -4.54
C ILE A 317 -15.52 -27.28 -3.21
N ALA A 318 -16.03 -26.75 -2.10
CA ALA A 318 -15.47 -26.93 -0.77
C ALA A 318 -15.39 -28.41 -0.36
N GLU A 319 -16.41 -29.22 -0.70
CA GLU A 319 -16.43 -30.68 -0.48
C GLU A 319 -15.22 -31.43 -1.10
N ALA A 320 -14.58 -30.87 -2.14
CA ALA A 320 -13.43 -31.46 -2.81
C ALA A 320 -12.07 -30.99 -2.27
N LEU A 321 -12.05 -29.94 -1.46
CA LEU A 321 -10.82 -29.29 -0.99
C LEU A 321 -10.49 -29.75 0.44
N ASP A 322 -9.20 -29.73 0.80
CA ASP A 322 -8.81 -29.92 2.21
C ASP A 322 -9.16 -28.63 2.99
N PRO A 323 -9.89 -28.72 4.12
CA PRO A 323 -10.35 -27.54 4.86
C PRO A 323 -9.22 -26.66 5.42
N ARG A 324 -7.98 -27.16 5.46
CA ARG A 324 -6.82 -26.36 5.87
C ARG A 324 -6.25 -25.51 4.74
N GLY A 325 -6.61 -25.82 3.50
CA GLY A 325 -6.07 -25.21 2.29
C GLY A 325 -6.97 -24.16 1.65
N TYR A 326 -8.18 -23.92 2.17
CA TYR A 326 -9.09 -22.90 1.65
C TYR A 326 -9.81 -22.12 2.74
N GLU A 327 -10.28 -20.93 2.37
CA GLU A 327 -11.18 -20.12 3.17
C GLU A 327 -12.32 -19.59 2.28
N VAL A 328 -13.54 -19.53 2.84
CA VAL A 328 -14.70 -18.95 2.17
C VAL A 328 -15.04 -17.63 2.83
N HIS A 329 -15.08 -16.56 2.04
CA HIS A 329 -15.38 -15.20 2.46
C HIS A 329 -16.75 -14.78 1.90
N PRO A 330 -17.83 -14.91 2.67
CA PRO A 330 -19.10 -14.27 2.33
C PRO A 330 -18.96 -12.76 2.48
N ILE A 331 -19.12 -12.03 1.38
CA ILE A 331 -19.01 -10.56 1.37
C ILE A 331 -20.40 -9.96 1.51
N ALA A 332 -20.62 -9.35 2.66
CA ALA A 332 -21.82 -8.61 2.99
C ALA A 332 -21.55 -7.10 2.98
N SER A 333 -22.52 -6.34 3.47
CA SER A 333 -22.39 -4.91 3.68
C SER A 333 -21.14 -4.57 4.51
N PRO A 334 -20.47 -3.46 4.18
CA PRO A 334 -19.27 -3.02 4.86
C PRO A 334 -19.42 -2.73 6.36
N GLU A 335 -18.56 -3.34 7.18
CA GLU A 335 -18.44 -3.04 8.61
C GLU A 335 -17.87 -1.62 8.85
N PRO A 336 -18.15 -0.96 10.00
CA PRO A 336 -17.72 0.42 10.23
C PRO A 336 -16.21 0.65 10.04
N HIS A 337 -15.37 -0.26 10.53
CA HIS A 337 -13.92 -0.15 10.40
C HIS A 337 -13.44 -0.35 8.95
N GLU A 338 -14.16 -1.12 8.15
CA GLU A 338 -13.84 -1.32 6.75
C GLU A 338 -14.36 -0.14 5.88
N LYS A 339 -15.52 0.45 6.22
CA LYS A 339 -16.04 1.69 5.59
C LYS A 339 -15.10 2.86 5.79
N ALA A 340 -14.47 2.92 6.95
CA ALA A 340 -13.51 3.95 7.29
C ALA A 340 -12.17 3.79 6.56
N ARG A 341 -12.02 2.89 5.58
CA ARG A 341 -10.76 2.65 4.86
C ARG A 341 -11.01 2.57 3.37
N HIS A 342 -9.92 2.43 2.63
CA HIS A 342 -9.93 2.16 1.21
C HIS A 342 -10.88 1.01 0.84
N TYR A 343 -11.70 1.17 -0.20
CA TYR A 343 -12.69 0.17 -0.63
C TYR A 343 -12.12 -1.24 -0.71
N LEU A 344 -10.99 -1.37 -1.44
CA LEU A 344 -10.32 -2.65 -1.61
C LEU A 344 -9.68 -3.24 -0.35
N TRP A 345 -9.52 -2.47 0.73
CA TRP A 345 -8.83 -2.90 1.96
C TRP A 345 -9.40 -4.21 2.51
N ARG A 346 -10.73 -4.30 2.55
CA ARG A 346 -11.47 -5.47 3.02
C ARG A 346 -11.18 -6.75 2.24
N PHE A 347 -10.78 -6.62 0.96
CA PHE A 347 -10.51 -7.78 0.11
C PHE A 347 -9.02 -8.12 0.14
N TRP A 348 -8.15 -7.10 0.19
CA TRP A 348 -6.71 -7.27 0.33
C TRP A 348 -6.35 -8.09 1.56
N THR A 349 -6.97 -7.81 2.71
CA THR A 349 -6.74 -8.54 3.97
C THR A 349 -7.24 -9.99 3.96
N ARG A 350 -8.07 -10.35 2.96
CA ARG A 350 -8.65 -11.69 2.75
C ARG A 350 -8.03 -12.44 1.58
N LEU A 351 -6.96 -11.90 0.96
CA LEU A 351 -6.27 -12.63 -0.10
C LEU A 351 -5.62 -13.91 0.45
N PRO A 352 -5.54 -14.99 -0.33
CA PRO A 352 -4.93 -16.22 0.13
C PRO A 352 -3.41 -16.07 0.17
N LYS A 353 -2.78 -16.81 1.07
CA LYS A 353 -1.34 -17.09 1.00
C LYS A 353 -1.07 -17.99 -0.21
N ASP A 354 0.19 -18.03 -0.65
CA ASP A 354 0.65 -18.94 -1.68
C ASP A 354 0.26 -20.40 -1.36
N GLY A 355 -0.19 -21.13 -2.39
CA GLY A 355 -0.67 -22.49 -2.23
C GLY A 355 -2.01 -22.65 -1.50
N HIS A 356 -2.72 -21.56 -1.16
CA HIS A 356 -4.05 -21.60 -0.56
C HIS A 356 -5.11 -21.02 -1.51
N VAL A 357 -6.37 -21.31 -1.21
CA VAL A 357 -7.53 -20.89 -1.97
C VAL A 357 -8.38 -19.92 -1.15
N ALA A 358 -8.76 -18.79 -1.72
CA ALA A 358 -9.79 -17.91 -1.17
C ALA A 358 -11.02 -17.96 -2.09
N ILE A 359 -12.18 -18.27 -1.53
CA ILE A 359 -13.45 -18.32 -2.25
C ILE A 359 -14.31 -17.16 -1.77
N PHE A 360 -14.58 -16.20 -2.64
CA PHE A 360 -15.41 -15.04 -2.33
C PHE A 360 -16.85 -15.27 -2.84
N ASP A 361 -17.82 -15.23 -1.93
CA ASP A 361 -19.25 -15.16 -2.27
C ASP A 361 -19.68 -13.69 -2.26
N ARG A 362 -19.84 -13.11 -3.46
CA ARG A 362 -19.75 -11.67 -3.75
C ARG A 362 -18.34 -11.12 -3.53
N THR A 363 -18.02 -10.03 -4.23
CA THR A 363 -16.64 -9.55 -4.36
C THR A 363 -16.56 -8.01 -4.45
N TRP A 364 -15.38 -7.50 -4.78
CA TRP A 364 -15.16 -6.10 -5.15
C TRP A 364 -15.94 -5.64 -6.39
N TYR A 365 -16.51 -6.57 -7.18
CA TYR A 365 -17.42 -6.19 -8.26
C TYR A 365 -18.72 -5.56 -7.75
N GLY A 366 -19.06 -5.74 -6.46
CA GLY A 366 -20.20 -5.10 -5.82
C GLY A 366 -20.27 -3.58 -6.06
N ARG A 367 -19.13 -2.89 -6.08
CA ARG A 367 -19.04 -1.45 -6.37
C ARG A 367 -19.63 -1.08 -7.73
N VAL A 368 -19.23 -1.79 -8.78
CA VAL A 368 -19.68 -1.54 -10.15
C VAL A 368 -20.97 -2.26 -10.51
N MET A 369 -21.58 -2.95 -9.54
CA MET A 369 -22.85 -3.68 -9.67
C MET A 369 -23.90 -3.06 -8.76
N VAL A 370 -24.13 -3.65 -7.58
CA VAL A 370 -25.21 -3.24 -6.67
C VAL A 370 -25.01 -1.83 -6.14
N GLU A 371 -23.79 -1.42 -5.76
CA GLU A 371 -23.57 -0.07 -5.23
C GLU A 371 -23.83 1.00 -6.30
N ARG A 372 -23.40 0.75 -7.55
CA ARG A 372 -23.69 1.64 -8.68
C ARG A 372 -25.18 1.75 -8.99
N ILE A 373 -25.90 0.63 -8.97
CA ILE A 373 -27.34 0.60 -9.31
C ILE A 373 -28.17 1.26 -8.21
N GLU A 374 -27.84 1.00 -6.95
CA GLU A 374 -28.57 1.50 -5.78
C GLU A 374 -28.10 2.89 -5.32
N GLY A 375 -27.05 3.45 -5.94
CA GLY A 375 -26.51 4.77 -5.59
C GLY A 375 -25.71 4.81 -4.28
N PHE A 376 -25.10 3.70 -3.88
CA PHE A 376 -24.23 3.62 -2.70
C PHE A 376 -22.78 4.08 -2.97
N CYS A 377 -22.42 4.35 -4.22
CA CYS A 377 -21.14 4.94 -4.62
C CYS A 377 -21.36 6.12 -5.56
N SER A 378 -20.39 7.04 -5.62
CA SER A 378 -20.42 8.17 -6.56
C SER A 378 -19.97 7.74 -7.98
N GLU A 379 -20.13 8.61 -8.99
CA GLU A 379 -19.57 8.35 -10.32
C GLU A 379 -18.03 8.33 -10.35
N ASN A 380 -17.39 8.97 -9.36
CA ASN A 380 -15.93 9.01 -9.22
C ASN A 380 -15.37 7.80 -8.46
N ASP A 381 -16.22 7.03 -7.76
CA ASP A 381 -15.88 5.80 -7.04
C ASP A 381 -15.69 4.59 -7.96
#